data_AF-A0A970TR57-F1
#
_entry.id   AF-A0A970TR57-F1
#
_cell.length_a   1.000
_cell.length_b   1.000
_cell.length_c   1.000
_cell.angle_alpha   90.00
_cell.angle_beta   90.00
_cell.angle_gamma   90.00
#
_symmetry.space_group_name_H-M   'P 1'
#
loop_
_entity.id
_entity.type
_entity.pdbx_description
1 polymer ?
#
loop_
_entity_poly.entity_id
_entity_poly.type
_entity_poly.pdbx_seq_one_letter_code
_entity_poly.pdbx_strand_id
1 'polypeptide(L)' 'MEAMARLLIWGGFIILAVGLMTYAFSRWGGGTFKVPGDIYVKKENFTFYFPIVSCIILSLIITVILNLFRR' A
#
# COMPACT_ATOMS: atom_id res chain seq x y z
N MET A 1 5.72 -21.19 -21.57
CA MET A 1 5.99 -19.73 -21.56
C MET A 1 4.99 -18.98 -20.68
N GLU A 2 3.69 -19.29 -20.77
CA GLU A 2 2.62 -18.78 -19.89
C GLU A 2 2.92 -18.81 -18.38
N ALA A 3 3.42 -19.93 -17.84
CA ALA A 3 3.75 -20.05 -16.42
C ALA A 3 4.91 -19.13 -15.99
N MET A 4 5.91 -18.96 -16.87
CA MET A 4 7.05 -18.06 -16.64
C MET A 4 6.60 -16.60 -16.66
N ALA A 5 5.72 -16.23 -17.59
CA ALA A 5 5.15 -14.88 -17.66
C ALA A 5 4.33 -14.54 -16.41
N ARG A 6 3.50 -15.48 -15.93
CA ARG A 6 2.75 -15.30 -14.67
C ARG A 6 3.66 -15.12 -13.46
N LEU A 7 4.73 -15.92 -13.36
CA LEU A 7 5.71 -15.79 -12.27
C LEU A 7 6.39 -14.42 -12.27
N LEU A 8 6.78 -13.92 -13.45
CA LEU A 8 7.39 -12.59 -13.58
C LEU A 8 6.44 -11.46 -13.20
N ILE A 9 5.17 -11.56 -13.62
CA ILE A 9 4.13 -10.56 -13.27
C ILE A 9 3.90 -10.53 -11.75
N TRP A 10 3.71 -11.68 -11.12
CA TRP A 10 3.50 -11.76 -9.68
C TRP A 10 4.73 -11.33 -8.87
N GLY A 11 5.92 -11.75 -9.31
CA GLY A 11 7.19 -11.33 -8.69
C GLY A 11 7.40 -9.82 -8.75
N GLY A 12 7.12 -9.19 -9.90
CA GLY A 12 7.18 -7.75 -10.05
C GLY A 12 6.19 -7.01 -9.14
N PHE A 13 4.98 -7.55 -8.99
CA PHE A 13 3.98 -6.99 -8.10
C PHE A 13 4.40 -7.01 -6.62
N ILE A 14 5.01 -8.11 -6.18
CA ILE A 14 5.54 -8.26 -4.82
C ILE A 14 6.68 -7.25 -4.58
N ILE A 15 7.62 -7.13 -5.52
CA ILE A 15 8.74 -6.17 -5.41
C ILE A 15 8.22 -4.74 -5.34
N LEU A 16 7.23 -4.39 -6.16
CA LEU A 16 6.62 -3.07 -6.17
C LEU A 16 5.88 -2.77 -4.86
N ALA A 17 5.17 -3.75 -4.30
CA ALA A 17 4.53 -3.63 -2.99
C ALA A 17 5.55 -3.41 -1.85
N VAL A 18 6.64 -4.17 -1.83
CA VAL A 18 7.73 -4.01 -0.85
C VAL A 18 8.43 -2.65 -1.01
N GLY A 19 8.66 -2.20 -2.25
CA GLY A 19 9.21 -0.88 -2.54
C GLY A 19 8.31 0.26 -2.06
N LEU A 20 7.00 0.15 -2.25
CA LEU A 20 6.02 1.12 -1.75
C LEU A 20 5.93 1.11 -0.22
N MET A 21 5.96 -0.07 0.41
CA MET A 21 5.99 -0.18 1.87
C MET A 21 7.24 0.46 2.46
N THR A 22 8.42 0.20 1.88
CA THR A 22 9.68 0.78 2.37
C THR A 22 9.77 2.29 2.09
N TYR A 23 9.26 2.75 0.96
CA TYR A 23 9.12 4.19 0.66
C TYR A 23 8.16 4.88 1.64
N ALA A 24 7.01 4.28 1.91
CA ALA A 24 6.04 4.77 2.90
C ALA A 24 6.67 4.78 4.30
N PHE A 25 7.36 3.71 4.71
CA PHE A 25 8.01 3.62 6.01
C PHE A 25 9.17 4.61 6.17
N SER A 26 9.97 4.82 5.11
CA SER A 26 11.01 5.85 5.07
C SER A 26 10.43 7.26 5.16
N ARG A 27 9.26 7.49 4.54
CA ARG A 27 8.55 8.76 4.63
C ARG A 27 7.79 8.94 5.94
N TRP A 28 7.44 7.86 6.63
CA TRP A 28 6.81 7.86 7.96
C TRP A 28 7.81 7.93 9.12
N GLY A 29 9.07 7.52 8.92
CA GLY A 29 10.10 7.40 9.98
C GLY A 29 11.01 8.61 10.19
N GLY A 30 10.87 9.70 9.42
CA GLY A 30 11.79 10.83 9.42
C GLY A 30 11.19 12.16 9.91
N GLY A 31 11.03 12.31 11.22
CA GLY A 31 11.27 13.59 11.90
C GLY A 31 10.24 14.73 11.88
N THR A 32 9.18 14.75 11.07
CA THR A 32 8.17 15.83 11.22
C THR A 32 6.77 15.41 10.84
N PHE A 33 5.90 15.52 11.84
CA PHE A 33 4.49 15.19 11.83
C PHE A 33 3.72 16.06 10.81
N LYS A 34 3.60 15.62 9.55
CA LYS A 34 2.61 16.11 8.56
C LYS A 34 2.70 15.27 7.28
N VAL A 35 1.85 14.25 7.17
CA VAL A 35 1.59 13.58 5.90
C VAL A 35 0.44 14.33 5.21
N PRO A 36 0.63 14.95 4.03
CA PRO A 36 -0.49 15.39 3.23
C PRO A 36 -1.11 14.15 2.56
N GLY A 37 -2.07 13.50 3.24
CA GLY A 37 -2.79 12.35 2.69
C GLY A 37 -3.28 11.30 3.69
N ASP A 38 -2.56 11.10 4.80
CA ASP A 38 -3.03 10.25 5.91
C ASP A 38 -3.70 11.16 6.96
N ILE A 39 -4.95 10.86 7.31
CA ILE A 39 -5.66 11.64 8.33
C ILE A 39 -5.02 11.28 9.66
N TYR A 40 -4.14 12.16 10.13
CA TYR A 40 -3.59 12.09 11.47
C TYR A 40 -4.17 13.20 12.33
N VAL A 41 -5.07 12.83 13.22
CA VAL A 41 -5.66 13.73 14.20
C VAL A 41 -5.00 13.45 15.54
N LYS A 42 -4.12 14.38 15.97
CA LYS A 42 -3.55 14.39 17.33
C LYS A 42 -4.29 15.44 18.17
N LYS A 43 -4.96 14.99 19.21
CA LYS A 43 -5.54 15.81 20.29
C LYS A 43 -4.83 15.43 21.61
N GLU A 44 -4.88 16.27 22.63
CA GLU A 44 -4.13 16.09 23.90
C GLU A 44 -4.28 14.72 24.57
N ASN A 45 -5.40 14.01 24.34
CA ASN A 45 -5.63 12.64 24.84
C ASN A 45 -6.06 11.64 23.74
N PHE A 46 -5.98 11.98 22.46
CA PHE A 46 -6.49 11.13 21.38
C PHE A 46 -5.61 11.20 20.14
N THR A 47 -5.13 10.05 19.67
CA THR A 47 -4.36 9.93 18.44
C THR A 47 -5.11 9.00 17.49
N PHE A 48 -5.59 9.54 16.38
CA PHE A 48 -6.26 8.78 15.32
C PHE A 48 -5.43 8.85 14.04
N TYR A 49 -5.04 7.68 13.54
CA TYR A 49 -4.31 7.52 12.30
C TYR A 49 -5.16 6.73 11.32
N PHE A 50 -5.47 7.32 10.17
CA PHE A 50 -6.22 6.66 9.10
C PHE A 50 -5.41 6.66 7.79
N PRO A 51 -4.79 5.51 7.45
CA PRO A 51 -3.93 5.37 6.28
C PRO A 51 -4.77 5.14 5.00
N ILE A 52 -5.35 6.21 4.46
CA ILE A 52 -6.24 6.16 3.29
C ILE A 52 -5.55 5.53 2.08
N VAL A 53 -4.29 5.88 1.85
CA VAL A 53 -3.52 5.41 0.71
C VAL A 53 -3.32 3.90 0.76
N SER A 54 -3.02 3.35 1.95
CA SER A 54 -2.89 1.91 2.16
C SER A 54 -4.20 1.17 1.89
N CYS A 55 -5.33 1.73 2.35
CA CYS A 55 -6.65 1.15 2.11
C CYS A 55 -7.01 1.13 0.61
N ILE A 56 -6.69 2.19 -0.13
CA ILE A 56 -6.95 2.27 -1.58
C ILE A 56 -6.09 1.25 -2.34
N ILE A 57 -4.79 1.14 -2.01
CA ILE A 57 -3.90 0.16 -2.65
C ILE A 57 -4.38 -1.26 -2.38
N LEU A 58 -4.69 -1.58 -1.12
CA LEU A 58 -5.20 -2.90 -0.75
C LEU A 58 -6.51 -3.22 -1.50
N SER A 59 -7.43 -2.26 -1.60
CA SER A 59 -8.68 -2.40 -2.34
C SER A 59 -8.45 -2.67 -3.83
N LEU A 60 -7.53 -1.94 -4.47
CA LEU A 60 -7.16 -2.14 -5.88
C LEU A 60 -6.57 -3.53 -6.11
N ILE A 61 -5.68 -4.00 -5.23
CA ILE A 61 -5.08 -5.33 -5.31
C ILE A 61 -6.16 -6.41 -5.22
N ILE A 62 -7.01 -6.34 -4.19
CA ILE A 62 -8.10 -7.30 -4.00
C ILE A 62 -9.05 -7.28 -5.21
N THR A 63 -9.38 -6.09 -5.73
CA THR A 63 -10.26 -5.94 -6.89
C THR A 63 -9.66 -6.60 -8.14
N VAL A 64 -8.37 -6.38 -8.40
CA VAL A 64 -7.66 -7.00 -9.54
C VAL A 64 -7.62 -8.52 -9.38
N ILE A 65 -7.33 -9.02 -8.18
CA ILE A 65 -7.30 -10.46 -7.88
C ILE A 65 -8.68 -11.08 -8.12
N LEU A 66 -9.73 -10.53 -7.51
CA LEU A 66 -11.09 -11.03 -7.66
C LEU A 66 -11.54 -11.00 -9.12
N ASN A 67 -11.21 -9.94 -9.86
CA ASN A 67 -11.57 -9.83 -11.27
C ASN A 67 -10.80 -10.82 -12.15
N LEU A 68 -9.56 -11.18 -11.77
CA LEU A 68 -8.77 -12.21 -12.44
C LEU A 68 -9.34 -13.62 -12.22
N PHE A 69 -9.86 -13.90 -11.02
CA PHE A 69 -10.49 -15.19 -10.69
C PHE A 69 -11.95 -15.30 -11.17
N ARG A 70 -12.60 -14.18 -11.51
CA ARG A 70 -13.99 -14.14 -11.99
C ARG A 70 -14.11 -14.19 -13.52
N ARG A 71 -12.98 -14.30 -14.23
CA ARG A 71 -12.88 -14.69 -15.64
C ARG A 71 -12.37 -16.12 -15.73
#